data_AF-A0A1Q3QVM9-F1
#
_entry.id   AF-A0A1Q3QVM9-F1
#
_cell.length_a   1.000
_cell.length_b   1.000
_cell.length_c   1.000
_cell.angle_alpha   90.00
_cell.angle_beta   90.00
_cell.angle_gamma   90.00
#
_symmetry.space_group_name_H-M   'P 1'
#
loop_
_entity.id
_entity.type
_entity.pdbx_description
1 polymer ?
#
loop_
_entity_poly.entity_id
_entity_poly.type
_entity_poly.pdbx_seq_one_letter_code
_entity_poly.pdbx_strand_id
1 'polypeptide(L)'
;MKGFFMLTKKSLFHVCLAFAVVALTATSAKADSLFTGSQAGMCCFDVNLHQVDSNNMQVTVSLTNGAQYFVNTGSGNHPGFAFNLDGAPTISISGLSSPWTAGDVNLTSTGTNGPALGTFNYFIDNPGNGASAHNDGPLVFTITNTLGIDYDDFVANGSGYYFAADIMNSAGRTGESAISDPGTISSVPEPSSLILLGTGILGAAGAIRRRLAA
;
A
#
# COMPACT_ATOMS: atom_id res chain seq x y z
N MET A 1 -57.70 -24.61 8.93
CA MET A 1 -56.91 -23.50 8.36
C MET A 1 -55.87 -22.90 9.35
N LYS A 2 -55.07 -23.72 10.05
CA LYS A 2 -54.01 -23.22 10.98
C LYS A 2 -52.57 -23.51 10.50
N GLY A 3 -52.37 -24.41 9.52
CA GLY A 3 -51.04 -24.82 9.07
C GLY A 3 -50.34 -23.87 8.07
N PHE A 4 -51.10 -23.12 7.27
CA PHE A 4 -50.54 -22.28 6.19
C PHE A 4 -49.85 -21.00 6.70
N PHE A 5 -50.24 -20.49 7.87
CA PHE A 5 -49.69 -19.26 8.46
C PHE A 5 -48.35 -19.48 9.21
N MET A 6 -48.00 -20.73 9.52
CA MET A 6 -46.81 -21.06 10.31
C MET A 6 -45.58 -21.38 9.44
N LEU A 7 -45.79 -21.82 8.19
CA LEU A 7 -44.70 -22.08 7.21
C LEU A 7 -44.04 -20.79 6.70
N THR A 8 -44.78 -19.68 6.64
CA THR A 8 -44.32 -18.39 6.10
C THR A 8 -43.35 -17.64 7.03
N LYS A 9 -43.49 -17.80 8.36
CA LYS A 9 -42.58 -17.18 9.35
C LYS A 9 -41.19 -17.82 9.36
N LYS A 10 -41.08 -19.14 9.15
CA LYS A 10 -39.79 -19.84 9.09
C LYS A 10 -38.99 -19.44 7.86
N SER A 11 -39.65 -19.30 6.70
CA SER A 11 -38.99 -18.87 5.45
C SER A 11 -38.47 -17.43 5.52
N LEU A 12 -39.23 -16.50 6.14
CA LEU A 12 -38.81 -15.11 6.32
C LEU A 12 -37.56 -14.98 7.22
N PHE A 13 -37.46 -15.80 8.26
CA PHE A 13 -36.32 -15.78 9.20
C PHE A 13 -35.02 -16.26 8.54
N HIS A 14 -35.09 -17.27 7.65
CA HIS A 14 -33.91 -17.77 6.92
C HIS A 14 -33.41 -16.78 5.86
N VAL A 15 -34.32 -16.04 5.21
CA VAL A 15 -33.95 -14.99 4.25
C VAL A 15 -33.28 -13.81 4.96
N CYS A 16 -33.80 -13.36 6.11
CA CYS A 16 -33.15 -12.31 6.90
C CYS A 16 -31.78 -12.75 7.44
N LEU A 17 -31.64 -14.01 7.86
CA LEU A 17 -30.36 -14.57 8.30
C LEU A 17 -29.35 -14.64 7.15
N ALA A 18 -29.76 -15.01 5.94
CA ALA A 18 -28.91 -15.03 4.76
C ALA A 18 -28.44 -13.62 4.34
N PHE A 19 -29.31 -12.60 4.40
CA PHE A 19 -28.93 -11.21 4.14
C PHE A 19 -27.98 -10.65 5.22
N ALA A 20 -28.19 -10.99 6.49
CA ALA A 20 -27.27 -10.62 7.56
C ALA A 20 -25.89 -11.26 7.33
N VAL A 21 -25.84 -12.54 6.93
CA VAL A 21 -24.58 -13.24 6.63
C VAL A 21 -23.85 -12.59 5.45
N VAL A 22 -24.54 -12.21 4.37
CA VAL A 22 -23.89 -11.54 3.21
C VAL A 22 -23.35 -10.15 3.59
N ALA A 23 -24.09 -9.38 4.39
CA ALA A 23 -23.62 -8.09 4.90
C ALA A 23 -22.44 -8.22 5.88
N LEU A 24 -22.37 -9.32 6.63
CA LEU A 24 -21.24 -9.65 7.52
C LEU A 24 -20.01 -10.18 6.77
N THR A 25 -20.17 -10.62 5.51
CA THR A 25 -19.07 -11.12 4.66
C THR A 25 -18.60 -10.12 3.60
N ALA A 26 -19.16 -8.92 3.54
CA ALA A 26 -18.65 -7.86 2.69
C ALA A 26 -17.23 -7.51 3.17
N THR A 27 -16.22 -8.00 2.47
CA THR A 27 -14.84 -7.62 2.72
C THR A 27 -14.71 -6.16 2.35
N SER A 28 -14.43 -5.30 3.33
CA SER A 28 -14.06 -3.91 3.09
C SER A 28 -12.96 -3.89 2.03
N ALA A 29 -13.12 -3.08 1.00
CA ALA A 29 -12.04 -2.86 0.05
C ALA A 29 -10.85 -2.28 0.82
N LYS A 30 -9.69 -2.93 0.73
CA LYS A 30 -8.44 -2.41 1.28
C LYS A 30 -8.19 -1.06 0.59
N ALA A 31 -8.16 0.02 1.36
CA ALA A 31 -7.76 1.34 0.88
C ALA A 31 -6.28 1.31 0.49
N ASP A 32 -5.80 2.22 -0.35
CA ASP A 32 -4.36 2.44 -0.54
C ASP A 32 -3.97 3.75 0.13
N SER A 33 -2.72 3.85 0.61
CA SER A 33 -2.12 5.13 0.99
C SER A 33 -1.20 5.61 -0.12
N LEU A 34 -1.37 6.87 -0.53
CA LEU A 34 -0.49 7.49 -1.51
C LEU A 34 0.25 8.68 -0.90
N PHE A 35 1.57 8.59 -0.93
CA PHE A 35 2.51 9.65 -0.63
C PHE A 35 2.99 10.24 -1.96
N THR A 36 2.69 11.51 -2.19
CA THR A 36 2.88 12.13 -3.50
C THR A 36 3.99 13.17 -3.46
N GLY A 37 4.98 12.99 -4.31
CA GLY A 37 6.09 13.90 -4.55
C GLY A 37 7.07 13.96 -3.37
N SER A 38 8.36 14.01 -3.70
CA SER A 38 9.39 14.37 -2.73
C SER A 38 9.41 15.89 -2.50
N GLN A 39 9.38 16.34 -1.26
CA GLN A 39 9.44 17.76 -0.88
C GLN A 39 10.87 18.25 -0.66
N ALA A 40 11.86 17.35 -0.56
CA ALA A 40 13.26 17.69 -0.34
C ALA A 40 14.20 16.90 -1.27
N GLY A 41 15.36 17.49 -1.55
CA GLY A 41 16.44 16.83 -2.30
C GLY A 41 16.37 17.00 -3.82
N MET A 42 16.79 15.96 -4.55
CA MET A 42 17.10 16.01 -5.97
C MET A 42 15.90 16.04 -6.92
N CYS A 43 14.81 15.35 -6.58
CA CYS A 43 13.47 15.29 -7.19
C CYS A 43 12.94 13.84 -7.14
N CYS A 44 12.08 13.45 -8.06
CA CYS A 44 10.76 13.15 -7.55
C CYS A 44 10.37 11.67 -7.63
N PHE A 45 9.75 11.20 -6.55
CA PHE A 45 9.12 9.90 -6.47
C PHE A 45 7.86 9.96 -5.62
N ASP A 46 6.99 8.98 -5.86
CA ASP A 46 5.80 8.69 -5.07
C ASP A 46 5.97 7.34 -4.38
N VAL A 47 5.29 7.16 -3.25
CA VAL A 47 5.18 5.87 -2.56
C VAL A 47 3.70 5.51 -2.42
N ASN A 48 3.33 4.36 -2.97
CA ASN A 48 2.02 3.76 -2.78
C ASN A 48 2.16 2.57 -1.82
N LEU A 49 1.35 2.58 -0.76
CA LEU A 49 1.22 1.50 0.20
C LEU A 49 -0.10 0.78 -0.04
N HIS A 50 -0.02 -0.52 -0.27
CA HIS A 50 -1.17 -1.40 -0.47
C HIS A 50 -1.16 -2.51 0.57
N GLN A 51 -2.12 -2.48 1.50
CA GLN A 51 -2.21 -3.46 2.57
C GLN A 51 -2.86 -4.74 2.03
N VAL A 52 -2.04 -5.76 1.78
CA VAL A 52 -2.48 -7.06 1.24
C VAL A 52 -3.31 -7.80 2.28
N ASP A 53 -2.81 -7.87 3.51
CA ASP A 53 -3.52 -8.45 4.67
C ASP A 53 -3.03 -7.80 5.97
N SER A 54 -3.35 -8.37 7.15
CA SER A 54 -2.95 -7.81 8.45
C SER A 54 -1.44 -7.84 8.72
N ASN A 55 -0.68 -8.62 7.97
CA ASN A 55 0.74 -8.88 8.20
C ASN A 55 1.61 -8.51 7.00
N ASN A 56 1.01 -8.18 5.85
CA ASN A 56 1.72 -7.90 4.62
C ASN A 56 1.32 -6.54 4.03
N MET A 57 2.32 -5.68 3.81
CA MET A 57 2.20 -4.40 3.12
C MET A 57 3.03 -4.44 1.85
N GLN A 58 2.38 -4.28 0.69
CA GLN A 58 3.09 -4.05 -0.56
C GLN A 58 3.42 -2.56 -0.68
N VAL A 59 4.67 -2.27 -1.05
CA VAL A 59 5.18 -0.93 -1.24
C VAL A 59 5.60 -0.80 -2.70
N THR A 60 5.11 0.25 -3.37
CA THR A 60 5.50 0.62 -4.73
C THR A 60 6.10 2.01 -4.72
N VAL A 61 7.35 2.12 -5.13
CA VAL A 61 8.11 3.37 -5.23
C VAL A 61 8.28 3.69 -6.71
N SER A 62 7.67 4.79 -7.16
CA SER A 62 7.66 5.18 -8.57
C SER A 62 8.32 6.53 -8.76
N LEU A 63 9.19 6.64 -9.76
CA LEU A 63 9.72 7.94 -10.17
C LEU A 63 8.62 8.77 -10.83
N THR A 64 8.60 10.06 -10.52
CA THR A 64 7.66 11.02 -11.12
C THR A 64 8.39 12.06 -11.95
N ASN A 65 7.62 12.94 -12.60
CA ASN A 65 8.16 13.91 -13.54
C ASN A 65 9.26 14.76 -12.89
N GLY A 66 10.46 14.71 -13.46
CA GLY A 66 11.65 15.38 -12.97
C GLY A 66 12.73 14.42 -12.44
N ALA A 67 12.39 13.17 -12.13
CA ALA A 67 13.34 12.08 -11.97
C ALA A 67 13.48 11.24 -13.24
N GLN A 68 14.64 10.60 -13.40
CA GLN A 68 14.93 9.70 -14.52
C GLN A 68 15.13 8.26 -14.05
N TYR A 69 15.97 8.08 -13.02
CA TYR A 69 16.35 6.75 -12.57
C TYR A 69 16.58 6.69 -11.06
N PHE A 70 16.40 5.51 -10.48
CA PHE A 70 17.02 5.14 -9.22
C PHE A 70 18.50 4.84 -9.45
N VAL A 71 19.37 5.36 -8.60
CA VAL A 71 20.83 5.25 -8.75
C VAL A 71 21.50 5.06 -7.39
N ASN A 72 22.72 4.55 -7.39
CA ASN A 72 23.56 4.51 -6.19
C ASN A 72 24.64 5.59 -6.32
N THR A 73 24.36 6.77 -5.78
CA THR A 73 25.25 7.92 -5.78
C THR A 73 26.48 7.60 -4.94
N GLY A 74 27.63 7.52 -5.60
CA GLY A 74 28.90 7.13 -4.95
C GLY A 74 29.51 8.17 -4.00
N SER A 75 28.80 9.24 -3.64
CA SER A 75 29.25 10.25 -2.69
C SER A 75 28.30 10.33 -1.51
N GLY A 76 28.83 10.40 -0.29
CA GLY A 76 27.99 10.38 0.91
C GLY A 76 27.44 8.98 1.21
N ASN A 77 26.47 8.93 2.12
CA ASN A 77 25.69 7.78 2.54
C ASN A 77 24.27 7.98 2.03
N HIS A 78 23.98 7.35 0.90
CA HIS A 78 22.77 7.52 0.13
C HIS A 78 22.09 6.14 0.00
N PRO A 79 21.21 5.77 0.95
CA PRO A 79 20.46 4.52 0.85
C PRO A 79 19.49 4.56 -0.33
N GLY A 80 19.45 3.51 -1.15
CA GLY A 80 18.67 3.50 -2.38
C GLY A 80 17.18 3.85 -2.21
N PHE A 81 16.52 3.23 -1.23
CA PHE A 81 15.20 3.60 -0.72
C PHE A 81 15.13 3.32 0.77
N ALA A 82 14.75 4.30 1.59
CA ALA A 82 14.76 4.18 3.05
C ALA A 82 13.44 4.61 3.70
N PHE A 83 13.09 3.96 4.81
CA PHE A 83 11.83 4.20 5.54
C PHE A 83 11.94 3.83 7.03
N ASN A 84 10.95 4.25 7.79
CA ASN A 84 10.77 3.90 9.20
C ASN A 84 9.45 3.19 9.44
N LEU A 85 9.45 2.34 10.47
CA LEU A 85 8.24 1.79 11.06
C LEU A 85 8.24 2.10 12.56
N ASP A 86 7.09 2.42 13.14
CA ASP A 86 6.98 2.74 14.56
C ASP A 86 7.50 1.59 15.43
N GLY A 87 8.29 1.92 16.45
CA GLY A 87 8.96 0.95 17.30
C GLY A 87 10.04 0.08 16.64
N ALA A 88 10.34 0.27 15.35
CA ALA A 88 11.32 -0.47 14.57
C ALA A 88 11.23 -2.01 14.74
N PRO A 89 10.07 -2.64 14.41
CA PRO A 89 9.85 -4.07 14.58
C PRO A 89 10.82 -4.92 13.74
N THR A 90 10.95 -6.21 14.11
CA THR A 90 11.58 -7.17 13.22
C THR A 90 10.64 -7.48 12.05
N ILE A 91 11.07 -7.21 10.83
CA ILE A 91 10.31 -7.44 9.59
C ILE A 91 11.10 -8.33 8.63
N SER A 92 10.44 -8.83 7.59
CA SER A 92 11.09 -9.35 6.39
C SER A 92 10.63 -8.57 5.15
N ILE A 93 11.50 -8.49 4.15
CA ILE A 93 11.20 -7.90 2.85
C ILE A 93 11.36 -8.97 1.78
N SER A 94 10.38 -9.07 0.89
CA SER A 94 10.35 -10.06 -0.20
C SER A 94 9.64 -9.52 -1.44
N GLY A 95 9.60 -10.32 -2.51
CA GLY A 95 8.88 -9.94 -3.73
C GLY A 95 9.44 -8.70 -4.42
N LEU A 96 10.76 -8.47 -4.33
CA LEU A 96 11.43 -7.33 -4.94
C LEU A 96 11.28 -7.39 -6.47
N SER A 97 10.94 -6.25 -7.09
CA SER A 97 10.99 -6.10 -8.53
C SER A 97 12.44 -6.17 -9.04
N SER A 98 12.62 -6.72 -10.23
CA SER A 98 13.93 -6.67 -10.90
C SER A 98 14.31 -5.21 -11.17
N PRO A 99 15.59 -4.82 -11.02
CA PRO A 99 16.75 -5.67 -10.76
C PRO A 99 17.14 -5.86 -9.28
N TRP A 100 16.35 -5.36 -8.33
CA TRP A 100 16.61 -5.54 -6.91
C TRP A 100 16.49 -7.00 -6.47
N THR A 101 17.28 -7.36 -5.48
CA THR A 101 17.41 -8.71 -4.94
C THR A 101 17.36 -8.68 -3.41
N ALA A 102 17.29 -9.86 -2.80
CA ALA A 102 17.34 -9.98 -1.34
C ALA A 102 18.67 -9.49 -0.73
N GLY A 103 19.75 -9.42 -1.52
CA GLY A 103 21.05 -8.92 -1.07
C GLY A 103 21.09 -7.40 -0.88
N ASP A 104 20.14 -6.69 -1.48
CA ASP A 104 20.05 -5.23 -1.40
C ASP A 104 19.25 -4.76 -0.16
N VAL A 105 18.61 -5.68 0.56
CA VAL A 105 17.78 -5.38 1.74
C VAL A 105 18.64 -5.23 2.99
N ASN A 106 18.45 -4.13 3.69
CA ASN A 106 19.12 -3.83 4.94
C ASN A 106 18.10 -3.56 6.06
N LEU A 107 18.16 -4.37 7.12
CA LEU A 107 17.24 -4.30 8.27
C LEU A 107 17.83 -3.57 9.48
N THR A 108 18.78 -2.69 9.23
CA THR A 108 19.48 -1.91 10.25
C THR A 108 19.43 -0.43 9.92
N SER A 109 19.45 0.41 10.94
CA SER A 109 19.33 1.84 10.75
C SER A 109 20.50 2.46 9.98
N THR A 110 20.21 3.43 9.12
CA THR A 110 21.20 4.21 8.37
C THR A 110 20.87 5.69 8.40
N GLY A 111 21.89 6.55 8.45
CA GLY A 111 21.73 7.99 8.28
C GLY A 111 21.84 8.40 6.82
N THR A 112 21.46 9.62 6.49
CA THR A 112 21.73 10.23 5.18
C THR A 112 22.66 11.42 5.37
N ASN A 113 23.61 11.65 4.45
CA ASN A 113 24.56 12.78 4.57
C ASN A 113 24.99 13.39 3.22
N GLY A 114 24.04 13.57 2.30
CA GLY A 114 24.28 14.31 1.05
C GLY A 114 23.06 14.49 0.12
N PRO A 115 21.87 14.93 0.58
CA PRO A 115 21.55 15.71 1.78
C PRO A 115 21.39 14.93 3.11
N ALA A 116 21.46 15.65 4.23
CA ALA A 116 21.19 15.12 5.57
C ALA A 116 19.69 15.13 5.87
N LEU A 117 19.01 14.06 5.51
CA LEU A 117 17.56 13.86 5.63
C LEU A 117 17.17 13.06 6.88
N GLY A 118 18.10 12.83 7.81
CA GLY A 118 17.85 12.11 9.05
C GLY A 118 18.28 10.64 9.00
N THR A 119 17.77 9.85 9.94
CA THR A 119 18.06 8.43 10.10
C THR A 119 16.82 7.60 9.85
N PHE A 120 16.99 6.52 9.09
CA PHE A 120 15.95 5.57 8.74
C PHE A 120 16.26 4.19 9.34
N ASN A 121 15.25 3.39 9.65
CA ASN A 121 15.37 2.08 10.31
C ASN A 121 15.70 0.97 9.31
N TYR A 122 15.21 1.11 8.08
CA TYR A 122 15.32 0.12 7.01
C TYR A 122 15.67 0.81 5.71
N PHE A 123 16.40 0.10 4.85
CA PHE A 123 16.64 0.56 3.49
C PHE A 123 16.88 -0.59 2.50
N ILE A 124 16.71 -0.28 1.22
CA ILE A 124 17.02 -1.15 0.09
C ILE A 124 18.02 -0.41 -0.78
N ASP A 125 19.18 -1.00 -1.04
CA ASP A 125 20.20 -0.41 -1.91
C ASP A 125 19.78 -0.45 -3.38
N ASN A 126 20.14 0.60 -4.13
CA ASN A 126 19.99 0.56 -5.57
C ASN A 126 21.11 -0.31 -6.17
N PRO A 127 20.79 -1.33 -6.97
CA PRO A 127 21.79 -2.22 -7.53
C PRO A 127 22.62 -1.48 -8.58
N GLY A 128 23.92 -1.78 -8.59
CA GLY A 128 24.88 -1.12 -9.47
C GLY A 128 25.36 0.23 -8.92
N ASN A 129 26.55 0.67 -9.35
CA ASN A 129 27.17 1.89 -8.85
C ASN A 129 26.97 3.05 -9.82
N GLY A 130 26.45 4.16 -9.30
CA GLY A 130 26.33 5.43 -10.00
C GLY A 130 25.33 5.45 -11.15
N ALA A 131 25.35 6.58 -11.84
CA ALA A 131 24.51 6.91 -12.97
C ALA A 131 24.58 5.92 -14.15
N SER A 132 25.68 5.19 -14.32
CA SER A 132 25.89 4.29 -15.46
C SER A 132 25.27 2.90 -15.28
N ALA A 133 24.87 2.55 -14.05
CA ALA A 133 24.16 1.32 -13.71
C ALA A 133 22.84 1.68 -13.04
N HIS A 134 22.04 2.48 -13.75
CA HIS A 134 20.80 3.05 -13.26
C HIS A 134 19.63 2.07 -13.37
N ASN A 135 18.54 2.33 -12.63
CA ASN A 135 17.36 1.49 -12.60
C ASN A 135 16.10 2.32 -12.87
N ASP A 136 15.30 1.89 -13.85
CA ASP A 136 14.12 2.65 -14.33
C ASP A 136 12.93 2.56 -13.35
N GLY A 137 12.91 1.53 -12.51
CA GLY A 137 11.81 1.26 -11.59
C GLY A 137 10.52 0.76 -12.27
N PRO A 138 9.42 0.69 -11.52
CA PRO A 138 9.32 1.00 -10.09
C PRO A 138 10.07 -0.03 -9.21
N LEU A 139 10.48 0.40 -8.02
CA LEU A 139 10.85 -0.53 -6.95
C LEU A 139 9.55 -1.01 -6.28
N VAL A 140 9.26 -2.30 -6.37
CA VAL A 140 8.09 -2.94 -5.74
C VAL A 140 8.59 -4.01 -4.79
N PHE A 141 8.06 -4.06 -3.57
CA PHE A 141 8.39 -5.10 -2.61
C PHE A 141 7.26 -5.29 -1.61
N THR A 142 7.33 -6.36 -0.81
CA THR A 142 6.38 -6.63 0.28
C THR A 142 7.12 -6.69 1.61
N ILE A 143 6.65 -5.89 2.56
CA ILE A 143 7.03 -5.95 3.97
C ILE A 143 6.11 -6.93 4.69
N THR A 144 6.70 -7.88 5.42
CA THR A 144 5.96 -8.77 6.32
C THR A 144 6.34 -8.49 7.77
N ASN A 145 5.32 -8.26 8.62
CA ASN A 145 5.45 -8.20 10.06
C ASN A 145 4.47 -9.20 10.71
N THR A 146 4.99 -10.20 11.42
CA THR A 146 4.16 -11.22 12.07
C THR A 146 3.32 -10.69 13.22
N LEU A 147 3.67 -9.52 13.78
CA LEU A 147 2.90 -8.86 14.83
C LEU A 147 1.77 -7.97 14.29
N GLY A 148 1.76 -7.70 12.99
CA GLY A 148 0.81 -6.82 12.33
C GLY A 148 1.51 -5.68 11.59
N ILE A 149 0.93 -5.22 10.48
CA ILE A 149 1.35 -4.00 9.79
C ILE A 149 0.14 -3.28 9.18
N ASP A 150 0.08 -1.97 9.36
CA ASP A 150 -0.88 -1.07 8.72
C ASP A 150 -0.23 0.24 8.24
N TYR A 151 -1.06 1.23 7.91
CA TYR A 151 -0.60 2.52 7.39
C TYR A 151 0.00 3.43 8.45
N ASP A 152 -0.49 3.36 9.68
CA ASP A 152 -0.07 4.22 10.78
C ASP A 152 1.31 3.81 11.32
N ASP A 153 1.73 2.56 11.06
CA ASP A 153 3.08 2.10 11.35
C ASP A 153 4.16 2.87 10.58
N PHE A 154 3.85 3.46 9.42
CA PHE A 154 4.83 4.25 8.65
C PHE A 154 4.97 5.65 9.24
N VAL A 155 6.09 5.90 9.92
CA VAL A 155 6.32 7.15 10.67
C VAL A 155 7.45 7.98 10.09
N ALA A 156 7.37 9.30 10.27
CA ALA A 156 8.47 10.19 9.93
C ALA A 156 9.66 9.98 10.86
N ASN A 157 10.87 10.17 10.35
CA ASN A 157 12.08 10.23 11.16
C ASN A 157 12.13 11.52 12.01
N GLY A 158 13.17 11.65 12.84
CA GLY A 158 13.37 12.84 13.69
C GLY A 158 13.53 14.17 12.93
N SER A 159 13.75 14.12 11.62
CA SER A 159 13.81 15.29 10.73
C SER A 159 12.50 15.55 9.96
N GLY A 160 11.45 14.75 10.19
CA GLY A 160 10.13 14.93 9.58
C GLY A 160 9.95 14.24 8.22
N TYR A 161 10.82 13.29 7.83
CA TYR A 161 10.71 12.58 6.55
C TYR A 161 10.26 11.14 6.73
N TYR A 162 9.27 10.71 5.96
CA TYR A 162 8.73 9.34 5.95
C TYR A 162 9.59 8.40 5.10
N PHE A 163 10.00 8.89 3.93
CA PHE A 163 10.73 8.12 2.93
C PHE A 163 11.90 8.92 2.38
N ALA A 164 12.96 8.21 1.99
CA ALA A 164 14.03 8.76 1.16
C ALA A 164 14.35 7.82 0.00
N ALA A 165 14.84 8.36 -1.12
CA ALA A 165 15.30 7.60 -2.25
C ALA A 165 16.46 8.29 -2.98
N ASP A 166 17.47 7.51 -3.33
CA ASP A 166 18.58 7.97 -4.15
C ASP A 166 18.24 7.90 -5.64
N ILE A 167 18.23 9.05 -6.29
CA ILE A 167 17.74 9.18 -7.65
C ILE A 167 18.61 10.10 -8.50
N MET A 168 18.43 9.98 -9.81
CA MET A 168 18.93 10.93 -10.79
C MET A 168 17.78 11.81 -11.28
N ASN A 169 17.99 13.13 -11.28
CA ASN A 169 17.04 14.07 -11.87
C ASN A 169 17.23 14.22 -13.40
N SER A 170 16.30 14.89 -14.06
CA SER A 170 16.34 15.12 -15.52
C SER A 170 17.54 15.92 -16.04
N ALA A 171 18.31 16.55 -15.16
CA ALA A 171 19.57 17.23 -15.49
C ALA A 171 20.80 16.32 -15.34
N GLY A 172 20.62 15.03 -15.04
CA GLY A 172 21.69 14.06 -14.85
C GLY A 172 22.42 14.18 -13.51
N ARG A 173 21.86 14.93 -12.54
CA ARG A 173 22.45 15.08 -11.20
C ARG A 173 21.85 14.02 -10.29
N THR A 174 22.69 13.39 -9.47
CA THR A 174 22.27 12.31 -8.57
C THR A 174 22.27 12.76 -7.11
N GLY A 175 21.49 12.09 -6.27
CA GLY A 175 21.45 12.29 -4.83
C GLY A 175 20.09 11.94 -4.23
N GLU A 176 20.04 12.01 -2.90
CA GLU A 176 18.84 11.69 -2.15
C GLU A 176 17.71 12.71 -2.34
N SER A 177 16.50 12.18 -2.29
CA SER A 177 15.25 12.95 -2.20
C SER A 177 14.37 12.37 -1.11
N ALA A 178 13.51 13.17 -0.49
CA ALA A 178 12.65 12.70 0.59
C ALA A 178 11.22 13.22 0.54
N ILE A 179 10.32 12.40 1.06
CA ILE A 179 8.91 12.73 1.28
C ILE A 179 8.71 13.13 2.75
N SER A 180 8.21 14.33 2.99
CA SER A 180 7.80 14.83 4.31
C SER A 180 6.29 14.91 4.49
N ASP A 181 5.53 14.95 3.40
CA ASP A 181 4.09 15.08 3.47
C ASP A 181 3.45 13.74 3.85
N PRO A 182 2.53 13.72 4.83
CA PRO A 182 1.84 12.49 5.21
C PRO A 182 0.97 12.01 4.06
N GLY A 183 0.98 10.70 3.82
CA GLY A 183 0.21 10.07 2.76
C GLY A 183 -1.29 10.25 2.94
N THR A 184 -2.02 10.21 1.83
CA THR A 184 -3.48 10.25 1.83
C THR A 184 -4.06 8.84 1.69
N ILE A 185 -4.94 8.46 2.61
CA ILE A 185 -5.67 7.18 2.52
C ILE A 185 -6.88 7.38 1.60
N SER A 186 -6.89 6.70 0.46
CA SER A 186 -8.04 6.69 -0.45
C SER A 186 -8.94 5.50 -0.13
N SER A 187 -10.08 5.75 0.50
CA SER A 187 -11.11 4.72 0.65
C SER A 187 -11.77 4.48 -0.71
N VAL A 188 -11.56 3.31 -1.30
CA VAL A 188 -12.31 2.90 -2.50
C VAL A 188 -13.72 2.54 -2.07
N PRO A 189 -14.77 3.25 -2.53
CA PRO A 189 -16.15 2.89 -2.20
C PRO A 189 -16.44 1.48 -2.71
N GLU A 190 -17.08 0.66 -1.87
CA GLU A 190 -17.50 -0.69 -2.26
C GLU A 190 -18.29 -0.63 -3.58
N PRO A 191 -18.03 -1.54 -4.54
CA PRO A 191 -18.65 -1.46 -5.85
C PRO A 191 -20.17 -1.39 -5.72
N SER A 192 -20.79 -0.44 -6.42
CA SER A 192 -22.26 -0.34 -6.56
C SER A 192 -22.89 -1.66 -7.06
N SER A 193 -22.08 -2.57 -7.61
CA SER A 193 -22.41 -3.97 -7.88
C SER A 193 -22.98 -4.71 -6.67
N LEU A 194 -22.58 -4.42 -5.42
CA LEU A 194 -23.21 -5.02 -4.23
C LEU A 194 -24.63 -4.50 -4.01
N ILE A 195 -24.85 -3.21 -4.26
CA ILE A 195 -26.19 -2.61 -4.23
C ILE A 195 -27.03 -3.16 -5.39
N LEU A 196 -26.46 -3.30 -6.59
CA LEU A 196 -27.15 -3.85 -7.77
C LEU A 196 -27.48 -5.34 -7.59
N LEU A 197 -26.56 -6.12 -7.01
CA LEU A 197 -26.80 -7.51 -6.65
C LEU A 197 -27.88 -7.62 -5.57
N GLY A 198 -27.81 -6.80 -4.51
CA GLY A 198 -28.81 -6.76 -3.46
C GLY A 198 -30.20 -6.38 -3.98
N THR A 199 -30.28 -5.33 -4.80
CA THR A 199 -31.54 -4.88 -5.42
C THR A 199 -32.06 -5.87 -6.47
N GLY A 200 -31.17 -6.52 -7.23
CA GLY A 200 -31.51 -7.58 -8.18
C GLY A 200 -32.12 -8.81 -7.50
N ILE A 201 -31.54 -9.27 -6.39
CA ILE A 201 -32.08 -10.38 -5.59
C ILE A 201 -33.45 -10.03 -5.02
N LEU A 202 -33.59 -8.82 -4.44
CA LEU A 202 -34.88 -8.36 -3.90
C LEU A 202 -35.95 -8.24 -4.99
N GLY A 203 -35.58 -7.74 -6.18
CA GLY A 203 -36.45 -7.66 -7.35
C GLY A 203 -36.91 -9.04 -7.82
N ALA A 204 -35.99 -10.00 -7.94
CA ALA A 204 -36.30 -11.38 -8.33
C ALA A 204 -37.19 -12.10 -7.31
N ALA A 205 -36.90 -11.97 -6.01
CA ALA A 205 -37.74 -12.51 -4.94
C ALA A 205 -39.17 -11.92 -4.98
N GLY A 206 -39.31 -10.62 -5.24
CA GLY A 206 -40.59 -9.95 -5.43
C GLY A 206 -41.37 -10.44 -6.66
N ALA A 207 -40.68 -10.76 -7.76
CA ALA A 207 -41.31 -11.30 -8.97
C ALA A 207 -41.79 -12.75 -8.77
N ILE A 208 -40.99 -13.60 -8.12
CA ILE A 208 -41.37 -14.99 -7.81
C ILE A 208 -42.57 -15.03 -6.85
N ARG A 209 -42.60 -14.15 -5.82
CA ARG A 209 -43.73 -14.07 -4.89
C ARG A 209 -45.03 -13.70 -5.59
N ARG A 210 -44.99 -12.80 -6.59
CA ARG A 210 -46.18 -12.45 -7.39
C ARG A 210 -46.70 -13.63 -8.20
N ARG A 211 -45.82 -14.47 -8.75
CA ARG A 211 -46.21 -15.66 -9.52
C ARG A 211 -46.80 -16.79 -8.67
N LEU A 212 -46.39 -16.93 -7.42
CA LEU A 212 -46.88 -17.98 -6.53
C LEU A 212 -48.15 -17.59 -5.76
N ALA A 213 -48.52 -16.30 -5.75
CA ALA A 213 -49.72 -15.78 -5.10
C ALA A 213 -50.88 -15.53 -6.08
N ALA A 214 -50.64 -15.71 -7.39
CA ALA A 214 -51.65 -15.80 -8.43
C ALA A 214 -51.98 -17.28 -8.68
#